data_AF-A0A6I7WFR3-F1
#
_entry.id   AF-A0A6I7WFR3-F1
#
_cell.length_a   1.000
_cell.length_b   1.000
_cell.length_c   1.000
_cell.angle_alpha   90.00
_cell.angle_beta   90.00
_cell.angle_gamma   90.00
#
_symmetry.space_group_name_H-M   'P 1'
#
loop_
_entity.id
_entity.type
_entity.pdbx_description
1 polymer ?
#
loop_
_entity_poly.entity_id
_entity_poly.type
_entity_poly.pdbx_seq_one_letter_code
_entity_poly.pdbx_strand_id
1 'polypeptide(L)'
;MTDHPIPLSALNQYAYCPRRCYLIYAESEFKDNIHTQSGTEEHERVDQLQHEIKNGVRVEFALPVWSDEHDLTGRCDVVEFHPDGSVFPIEYKLGRPKQWLNDDLQVAAQALCLEEMLQLDIQTAAIYHIKSRRRREVSLSAILRQQLFDTIDAVKKLLAQAIPPPVTPDKKRCEQCSLNSLCEPELLQANASIKHLADHLFDTDY
;
A
#
# COMPACT_ATOMS: atom_id res chain seq x y z
N MET A 1 18.52 -1.78 -11.34
CA MET A 1 18.25 -2.42 -10.04
C MET A 1 18.01 -1.29 -9.06
N THR A 2 16.90 -1.32 -8.34
CA THR A 2 16.68 -0.40 -7.21
C THR A 2 17.67 -0.79 -6.12
N ASP A 3 18.50 0.13 -5.64
CA ASP A 3 19.55 -0.14 -4.63
C ASP A 3 18.99 -0.59 -3.26
N HIS A 4 17.66 -0.56 -3.09
CA HIS A 4 16.97 -0.87 -1.84
C HIS A 4 15.68 -1.69 -2.07
N PRO A 5 15.31 -2.57 -1.11
CA PRO A 5 14.06 -3.32 -1.16
C PRO A 5 12.84 -2.38 -1.12
N ILE A 6 11.76 -2.81 -1.77
CA ILE A 6 10.51 -2.08 -1.90
C ILE A 6 9.73 -2.16 -0.58
N PRO A 7 9.33 -1.02 0.01
CA PRO A 7 8.44 -1.01 1.15
C PRO A 7 7.07 -1.61 0.81
N LEU A 8 6.53 -2.50 1.65
CA LEU A 8 5.19 -3.09 1.44
C LEU A 8 4.09 -2.03 1.25
N SER A 9 4.24 -0.89 1.94
CA SER A 9 3.34 0.26 1.81
C SER A 9 3.33 0.84 0.40
N ALA A 10 4.41 0.70 -0.39
CA ALA A 10 4.48 1.16 -1.78
C ALA A 10 3.52 0.41 -2.70
N LEU A 11 3.28 -0.88 -2.44
CA LEU A 11 2.32 -1.70 -3.18
C LEU A 11 0.89 -1.18 -2.96
N ASN A 12 0.55 -0.82 -1.70
CA ASN A 12 -0.72 -0.17 -1.38
C ASN A 12 -0.84 1.17 -2.11
N GLN A 13 0.19 2.03 -2.02
CA GLN A 13 0.16 3.35 -2.68
C GLN A 13 0.02 3.23 -4.20
N TYR A 14 0.70 2.27 -4.82
CA TYR A 14 0.63 2.04 -6.27
C TYR A 14 -0.76 1.63 -6.71
N ALA A 15 -1.34 0.63 -6.04
CA ALA A 15 -2.69 0.15 -6.33
C ALA A 15 -3.76 1.23 -6.12
N TYR A 16 -3.53 2.15 -5.19
CA TYR A 16 -4.36 3.36 -5.04
C TYR A 16 -4.15 4.35 -6.21
N CYS A 17 -2.91 4.73 -6.49
CA CYS A 17 -2.55 5.61 -7.61
C CYS A 17 -1.05 5.52 -7.91
N PRO A 18 -0.62 5.12 -9.13
CA PRO A 18 0.80 5.07 -9.49
C PRO A 18 1.52 6.41 -9.30
N ARG A 19 0.87 7.53 -9.61
CA ARG A 19 1.44 8.86 -9.38
C ARG A 19 1.67 9.13 -7.90
N ARG A 20 0.73 8.75 -7.04
CA ARG A 20 0.89 8.88 -5.59
C ARG A 20 2.09 8.07 -5.08
N CYS A 21 2.24 6.83 -5.55
CA CYS A 21 3.39 6.00 -5.20
C CYS A 21 4.71 6.65 -5.63
N TYR A 22 4.78 7.16 -6.87
CA TYR A 22 5.96 7.86 -7.37
C TYR A 22 6.33 9.08 -6.50
N LEU A 23 5.37 9.95 -6.22
CA LEU A 23 5.60 11.16 -5.40
C LEU A 23 6.11 10.81 -3.99
N ILE A 24 5.61 9.72 -3.39
CA ILE A 24 6.03 9.29 -2.04
C ILE A 24 7.44 8.69 -2.04
N TYR A 25 7.74 7.78 -2.96
CA TYR A 25 8.94 6.93 -2.90
C TYR A 25 10.07 7.34 -3.85
N ALA A 26 9.77 7.95 -4.99
CA ALA A 26 10.78 8.39 -5.95
C ALA A 26 11.22 9.84 -5.67
N GLU A 27 10.27 10.76 -5.45
CA GLU A 27 10.58 12.18 -5.20
C GLU A 27 10.84 12.48 -3.71
N SER A 28 10.62 11.50 -2.81
CA SER A 28 10.86 11.63 -1.36
C SER A 28 10.12 12.80 -0.68
N GLU A 29 9.07 13.32 -1.30
CA GLU A 29 8.25 14.46 -0.81
C GLU A 29 7.51 14.15 0.50
N PHE A 30 7.69 12.95 1.07
CA PHE A 30 6.92 12.46 2.21
C PHE A 30 7.72 11.84 3.36
N LYS A 31 9.05 11.98 3.40
CA LYS A 31 9.81 11.54 4.59
C LYS A 31 9.36 12.26 5.88
N ASP A 32 8.83 13.49 5.79
CA ASP A 32 8.53 14.31 6.97
C ASP A 32 7.03 14.45 7.35
N ASN A 33 6.07 14.12 6.46
CA ASN A 33 4.64 14.45 6.69
C ASN A 33 3.72 13.25 7.01
N ILE A 34 4.03 12.00 6.60
CA ILE A 34 3.10 10.85 6.78
C ILE A 34 3.16 10.34 8.22
N HIS A 35 4.33 10.42 8.86
CA HIS A 35 4.51 9.98 10.25
C HIS A 35 3.68 10.81 11.25
N THR A 36 3.26 12.01 10.88
CA THR A 36 2.77 13.01 11.83
C THR A 36 1.24 13.16 11.85
N GLN A 37 0.50 12.68 10.83
CA GLN A 37 -0.87 13.18 10.64
C GLN A 37 -2.02 12.17 10.46
N SER A 38 -1.82 10.84 10.43
CA SER A 38 -2.99 9.97 10.15
C SER A 38 -3.03 8.58 10.81
N GLY A 39 -2.15 8.24 11.75
CA GLY A 39 -2.09 6.88 12.32
C GLY A 39 -2.14 6.78 13.85
N THR A 40 -1.97 7.88 14.56
CA THR A 40 -1.05 7.87 15.71
C THR A 40 -1.54 7.05 16.89
N GLU A 41 -2.70 7.27 17.50
CA GLU A 41 -2.95 6.70 18.85
C GLU A 41 -3.12 5.16 18.92
N GLU A 42 -3.80 4.52 17.95
CA GLU A 42 -4.02 3.06 17.98
C GLU A 42 -2.94 2.27 17.22
N HIS A 43 -2.31 2.85 16.19
CA HIS A 43 -1.05 2.28 15.68
C HIS A 43 0.05 2.43 16.72
N GLU A 44 0.10 3.51 17.51
CA GLU A 44 1.03 3.65 18.63
C GLU A 44 0.83 2.54 19.66
N ARG A 45 -0.41 2.15 19.96
CA ARG A 45 -0.68 1.05 20.90
C ARG A 45 -0.19 -0.30 20.37
N VAL A 46 -0.43 -0.58 19.10
CA VAL A 46 0.12 -1.75 18.39
C VAL A 46 1.65 -1.68 18.41
N ASP A 47 2.23 -0.52 18.11
CA ASP A 47 3.68 -0.31 18.05
C ASP A 47 4.38 -0.37 19.42
N GLN A 48 3.66 -0.11 20.52
CA GLN A 48 4.18 -0.14 21.89
C GLN A 48 4.22 -1.55 22.51
N LEU A 49 3.42 -2.48 22.01
CA LEU A 49 3.40 -3.86 22.49
C LEU A 49 4.36 -4.69 21.65
N GLN A 50 5.24 -5.49 22.27
CA GLN A 50 6.11 -6.39 21.52
C GLN A 50 5.37 -7.70 21.20
N HIS A 51 4.69 -8.27 22.19
CA HIS A 51 3.84 -9.45 22.02
C HIS A 51 2.86 -9.62 23.19
N GLU A 52 1.77 -10.36 22.98
CA GLU A 52 0.83 -10.83 24.01
C GLU A 52 0.48 -12.31 23.76
N ILE A 53 0.23 -13.10 24.81
CA ILE A 53 -0.36 -14.44 24.66
C ILE A 53 -1.77 -14.40 25.23
N LYS A 54 -2.77 -14.70 24.41
CA LYS A 54 -4.19 -14.69 24.79
C LYS A 54 -4.86 -15.97 24.33
N ASN A 55 -5.47 -16.71 25.27
CA ASN A 55 -6.12 -18.00 25.01
C ASN A 55 -5.23 -19.00 24.23
N GLY A 56 -3.91 -18.97 24.47
CA GLY A 56 -2.94 -19.82 23.78
C GLY A 56 -2.49 -19.31 22.40
N VAL A 57 -3.09 -18.24 21.88
CA VAL A 57 -2.63 -17.56 20.65
C VAL A 57 -1.56 -16.54 21.03
N ARG A 58 -0.38 -16.64 20.40
CA ARG A 58 0.68 -15.64 20.52
C ARG A 58 0.43 -14.56 19.48
N VAL A 59 0.34 -13.32 19.92
CA VAL A 59 0.09 -12.15 19.09
C VAL A 59 1.34 -11.30 19.08
N GLU A 60 1.96 -11.16 17.92
CA GLU A 60 3.07 -10.23 17.69
C GLU A 60 2.51 -8.95 17.10
N PHE A 61 2.97 -7.80 17.58
CA PHE A 61 2.58 -6.51 17.03
C PHE A 61 3.78 -5.86 16.36
N ALA A 62 3.51 -5.03 15.35
CA ALA A 62 4.54 -4.28 14.63
C ALA A 62 5.71 -5.16 14.14
N LEU A 63 5.41 -6.41 13.74
CA LEU A 63 6.40 -7.42 13.38
C LEU A 63 7.09 -7.03 12.06
N PRO A 64 8.41 -6.79 12.06
CA PRO A 64 9.16 -6.55 10.83
C PRO A 64 9.14 -7.79 9.94
N VAL A 65 8.92 -7.61 8.64
CA VAL A 65 8.86 -8.68 7.66
C VAL A 65 9.61 -8.31 6.38
N TRP A 66 10.16 -9.30 5.69
CA TRP A 66 10.87 -9.10 4.42
C TRP A 66 10.76 -10.33 3.53
N SER A 67 11.06 -10.12 2.25
CA SER A 67 11.24 -11.18 1.25
C SER A 67 12.48 -10.83 0.44
N ASP A 68 13.50 -11.67 0.54
CA ASP A 68 14.73 -11.52 -0.23
C ASP A 68 14.48 -11.93 -1.69
N GLU A 69 13.60 -12.91 -1.93
CA GLU A 69 13.23 -13.35 -3.28
C GLU A 69 12.55 -12.25 -4.11
N HIS A 70 11.71 -11.44 -3.48
CA HIS A 70 10.90 -10.43 -4.16
C HIS A 70 11.40 -8.98 -3.96
N ASP A 71 12.49 -8.79 -3.22
CA ASP A 71 13.01 -7.48 -2.79
C ASP A 71 11.97 -6.67 -2.01
N LEU A 72 11.30 -7.27 -1.02
CA LEU A 72 10.28 -6.59 -0.21
C LEU A 72 10.73 -6.40 1.24
N THR A 73 10.32 -5.29 1.84
CA THR A 73 10.51 -5.03 3.27
C THR A 73 9.32 -4.27 3.85
N GLY A 74 8.98 -4.52 5.11
CA GLY A 74 7.93 -3.77 5.77
C GLY A 74 7.61 -4.30 7.15
N ARG A 75 6.34 -4.12 7.53
CA ARG A 75 5.85 -4.43 8.86
C ARG A 75 4.43 -4.97 8.78
N CYS A 76 4.12 -5.99 9.58
CA CYS A 76 2.78 -6.40 9.89
C CYS A 76 2.29 -5.65 11.13
N ASP A 77 1.09 -5.07 11.09
CA ASP A 77 0.52 -4.44 12.29
C ASP A 77 0.32 -5.49 13.39
N VAL A 78 -0.32 -6.61 13.07
CA VAL A 78 -0.51 -7.75 13.99
C VAL A 78 -0.32 -9.08 13.27
N VAL A 79 0.31 -10.04 13.94
CA VAL A 79 0.39 -11.43 13.48
C VAL A 79 -0.03 -12.36 14.61
N GLU A 80 -1.06 -13.17 14.37
CA GLU A 80 -1.49 -14.22 15.29
C GLU A 80 -0.79 -15.54 14.92
N PHE A 81 -0.12 -16.15 15.90
CA PHE A 81 0.46 -17.48 15.84
C PHE A 81 -0.38 -18.41 16.70
N HIS A 82 -1.06 -19.35 16.05
CA HIS A 82 -1.99 -20.28 16.70
C HIS A 82 -1.29 -21.58 17.13
N PRO A 83 -1.81 -22.28 18.17
CA PRO A 83 -1.22 -23.53 18.65
C PRO A 83 -1.15 -24.67 17.62
N ASP A 84 -1.99 -24.63 16.58
CA ASP A 84 -2.00 -25.60 15.49
C ASP A 84 -0.95 -25.31 14.40
N GLY A 85 -0.14 -24.25 14.59
CA GLY A 85 0.88 -23.81 13.65
C GLY A 85 0.38 -22.82 12.60
N SER A 86 -0.90 -22.48 12.58
CA SER A 86 -1.42 -21.47 11.64
C SER A 86 -0.94 -20.07 12.01
N VAL A 87 -0.57 -19.30 10.98
CA VAL A 87 -0.11 -17.92 11.09
C VAL A 87 -1.09 -17.02 10.36
N PHE A 88 -1.52 -15.95 11.03
CA PHE A 88 -2.61 -15.11 10.54
C PHE A 88 -2.24 -13.62 10.64
N PRO A 89 -1.79 -12.98 9.54
CA PRO A 89 -1.50 -11.55 9.52
C PRO A 89 -2.78 -10.71 9.49
N ILE A 90 -2.77 -9.59 10.22
CA ILE A 90 -3.88 -8.66 10.36
C ILE A 90 -3.38 -7.23 10.15
N GLU A 91 -3.91 -6.57 9.12
CA GLU A 91 -3.68 -5.15 8.83
C GLU A 91 -4.75 -4.27 9.51
N TYR A 92 -4.33 -3.24 10.24
CA TYR A 92 -5.24 -2.34 10.95
C TYR A 92 -5.55 -1.10 10.11
N LYS A 93 -6.83 -0.74 10.00
CA LYS A 93 -7.29 0.44 9.27
C LYS A 93 -8.20 1.33 10.13
N LEU A 94 -7.83 2.60 10.23
CA LEU A 94 -8.62 3.65 10.92
C LEU A 94 -9.86 4.12 10.12
N GLY A 95 -9.87 3.90 8.80
CA GLY A 95 -10.93 4.36 7.89
C GLY A 95 -12.25 3.59 8.01
N ARG A 96 -13.32 4.13 7.41
CA ARG A 96 -14.58 3.38 7.22
C ARG A 96 -14.30 2.14 6.35
N PRO A 97 -14.95 0.99 6.63
CA PRO A 97 -14.79 -0.21 5.82
C PRO A 97 -15.18 0.09 4.37
N LYS A 98 -14.19 0.03 3.49
CA LYS A 98 -14.35 0.00 2.04
C LYS A 98 -13.45 -1.12 1.57
N GLN A 99 -13.96 -2.00 0.71
CA GLN A 99 -13.12 -3.01 0.07
C GLN A 99 -12.35 -2.34 -1.05
N TRP A 100 -11.07 -2.11 -0.83
CA TRP A 100 -10.19 -1.66 -1.89
C TRP A 100 -9.09 -2.68 -2.09
N LEU A 101 -8.79 -2.93 -3.36
CA LEU A 101 -7.74 -3.86 -3.78
C LEU A 101 -6.37 -3.52 -3.18
N ASN A 102 -6.06 -2.25 -2.94
CA ASN A 102 -4.78 -1.85 -2.36
C ASN A 102 -4.56 -2.40 -0.94
N ASP A 103 -5.60 -2.53 -0.13
CA ASP A 103 -5.48 -3.10 1.22
C ASP A 103 -5.29 -4.63 1.15
N ASP A 104 -5.98 -5.29 0.22
CA ASP A 104 -5.84 -6.74 -0.01
C ASP A 104 -4.44 -7.08 -0.54
N LEU A 105 -3.89 -6.27 -1.44
CA LEU A 105 -2.51 -6.41 -1.93
C LEU A 105 -1.48 -6.19 -0.82
N GLN A 106 -1.70 -5.24 0.08
CA GLN A 106 -0.78 -4.99 1.19
C GLN A 106 -0.71 -6.19 2.13
N VAL A 107 -1.87 -6.72 2.55
CA VAL A 107 -1.89 -7.88 3.45
C VAL A 107 -1.43 -9.16 2.77
N ALA A 108 -1.64 -9.30 1.46
CA ALA A 108 -1.06 -10.39 0.68
C ALA A 108 0.48 -10.31 0.62
N ALA A 109 1.04 -9.11 0.50
CA ALA A 109 2.49 -8.92 0.52
C ALA A 109 3.11 -9.19 1.90
N GLN A 110 2.41 -8.81 2.97
CA GLN A 110 2.78 -9.19 4.34
C GLN A 110 2.79 -10.71 4.51
N ALA A 111 1.74 -11.40 4.04
CA ALA A 111 1.67 -12.85 4.09
C ALA A 111 2.80 -13.51 3.28
N LEU A 112 3.08 -13.05 2.06
CA LEU A 112 4.19 -13.53 1.24
C LEU A 112 5.55 -13.45 1.98
N CYS A 113 5.82 -12.33 2.66
CA CYS A 113 7.04 -12.19 3.45
C CYS A 113 7.08 -13.18 4.63
N LEU A 114 5.96 -13.36 5.34
CA LEU A 114 5.87 -14.32 6.44
C LEU A 114 6.05 -15.76 5.97
N GLU A 115 5.48 -16.12 4.82
CA GLU A 115 5.64 -17.45 4.21
C GLU A 115 7.12 -17.76 3.94
N GLU A 116 7.86 -16.80 3.37
CA GLU A 116 9.30 -16.94 3.12
C GLU A 116 10.09 -17.02 4.44
N MET A 117 9.83 -16.12 5.38
CA MET A 117 10.56 -16.07 6.65
C MET A 117 10.34 -17.32 7.51
N LEU A 118 9.13 -17.89 7.48
CA LEU A 118 8.71 -18.98 8.36
C LEU A 118 8.66 -20.34 7.65
N GLN A 119 8.87 -20.38 6.33
CA GLN A 119 8.83 -21.59 5.51
C GLN A 119 7.50 -22.35 5.67
N LEU A 120 6.38 -21.62 5.54
CA LEU A 120 5.02 -22.15 5.65
C LEU A 120 4.09 -21.49 4.63
N ASP A 121 2.91 -22.06 4.45
CA ASP A 121 1.86 -21.48 3.59
C ASP A 121 0.79 -20.78 4.43
N ILE A 122 0.43 -19.55 4.04
CA ILE A 122 -0.68 -18.77 4.62
C ILE A 122 -1.80 -18.71 3.58
N GLN A 123 -2.98 -19.17 3.97
CA GLN A 123 -4.15 -19.20 3.07
C GLN A 123 -5.08 -18.00 3.25
N THR A 124 -5.06 -17.39 4.42
CA THR A 124 -5.98 -16.33 4.80
C THR A 124 -5.27 -15.28 5.65
N ALA A 125 -5.62 -14.02 5.41
CA ALA A 125 -5.25 -12.89 6.23
C ALA A 125 -6.49 -12.08 6.61
N ALA A 126 -6.34 -11.00 7.37
CA ALA A 126 -7.46 -10.10 7.58
C ALA A 126 -7.10 -8.62 7.61
N ILE A 127 -8.13 -7.82 7.42
CA ILE A 127 -8.11 -6.38 7.63
C ILE A 127 -9.07 -6.06 8.77
N TYR A 128 -8.58 -5.38 9.80
CA TYR A 128 -9.34 -4.95 10.96
C TYR A 128 -9.68 -3.47 10.86
N HIS A 129 -10.97 -3.15 10.77
CA HIS A 129 -11.45 -1.77 10.74
C HIS A 129 -11.74 -1.27 12.16
N ILE A 130 -10.90 -0.37 12.66
CA ILE A 130 -10.95 0.11 14.06
C ILE A 130 -12.28 0.80 14.37
N LYS A 131 -12.76 1.69 13.48
CA LYS A 131 -14.01 2.44 13.68
C LYS A 131 -15.25 1.55 13.80
N SER A 132 -15.31 0.46 13.02
CA SER A 132 -16.45 -0.46 13.06
C SER A 132 -16.21 -1.67 13.97
N ARG A 133 -14.97 -1.87 14.44
CA ARG A 133 -14.49 -3.07 15.16
C ARG A 133 -14.81 -4.36 14.43
N ARG A 134 -14.73 -4.34 13.10
CA ARG A 134 -15.00 -5.51 12.25
C ARG A 134 -13.74 -5.98 11.56
N ARG A 135 -13.55 -7.30 11.58
CA ARG A 135 -12.52 -8.00 10.81
C ARG A 135 -13.14 -8.47 9.48
N ARG A 136 -12.44 -8.22 8.38
CA ARG A 136 -12.73 -8.79 7.06
C ARG A 136 -11.61 -9.75 6.71
N GLU A 137 -11.96 -11.00 6.45
CA GLU A 137 -11.00 -11.98 5.96
C GLU A 137 -10.68 -11.76 4.48
N VAL A 138 -9.43 -12.01 4.12
CA VAL A 138 -8.87 -11.91 2.78
C VAL A 138 -8.30 -13.27 2.44
N SER A 139 -8.88 -13.95 1.45
CA SER A 139 -8.33 -15.20 0.93
C SER A 139 -7.14 -14.91 0.02
N LEU A 140 -6.00 -15.53 0.32
CA LEU A 140 -4.75 -15.39 -0.43
C LEU A 140 -4.74 -16.29 -1.68
N SER A 141 -5.78 -16.11 -2.50
CA SER A 141 -6.01 -16.88 -3.72
C SER A 141 -4.89 -16.72 -4.75
N ALA A 142 -4.78 -17.67 -5.67
CA ALA A 142 -3.84 -17.58 -6.79
C ALA A 142 -4.03 -16.29 -7.63
N ILE A 143 -5.27 -15.79 -7.75
CA ILE A 143 -5.58 -14.55 -8.47
C ILE A 143 -4.97 -13.35 -7.74
N LEU A 144 -5.17 -13.26 -6.42
CA LEU A 144 -4.62 -12.15 -5.62
C LEU A 144 -3.09 -12.19 -5.61
N ARG A 145 -2.50 -13.39 -5.53
CA ARG A 145 -1.05 -13.58 -5.64
C ARG A 145 -0.51 -13.12 -6.99
N GLN A 146 -1.17 -13.46 -8.08
CA GLN A 146 -0.77 -12.98 -9.39
C GLN A 146 -0.83 -11.45 -9.47
N GLN A 147 -1.91 -10.84 -8.97
CA GLN A 147 -2.03 -9.38 -8.92
C GLN A 147 -0.94 -8.72 -8.06
N LEU A 148 -0.53 -9.39 -6.97
CA LEU A 148 0.58 -8.96 -6.14
C LEU A 148 1.90 -8.97 -6.92
N PHE A 149 2.23 -10.06 -7.60
CA PHE A 149 3.46 -10.14 -8.41
C PHE A 149 3.48 -9.10 -9.54
N ASP A 150 2.36 -8.95 -10.25
CA ASP A 150 2.21 -7.92 -11.29
C ASP A 150 2.42 -6.50 -10.70
N THR A 151 1.93 -6.27 -9.48
CA THR A 151 2.07 -4.99 -8.77
C THR A 151 3.52 -4.75 -8.34
N ILE A 152 4.22 -5.77 -7.84
CA ILE A 152 5.64 -5.69 -7.47
C ILE A 152 6.46 -5.27 -8.70
N ASP A 153 6.27 -5.93 -9.83
CA ASP A 153 6.96 -5.60 -11.08
C ASP A 153 6.64 -4.19 -11.58
N ALA A 154 5.38 -3.78 -11.46
CA ALA A 154 4.96 -2.45 -11.86
C ALA A 154 5.55 -1.36 -10.97
N VAL A 155 5.66 -1.60 -9.66
CA VAL A 155 6.35 -0.68 -8.73
C VAL A 155 7.83 -0.60 -9.03
N LYS A 156 8.52 -1.74 -9.27
CA LYS A 156 9.94 -1.75 -9.68
C LYS A 156 10.16 -0.88 -10.91
N LYS A 157 9.30 -1.00 -11.93
CA LYS A 157 9.35 -0.18 -13.16
C LYS A 157 9.05 1.28 -12.89
N LEU A 158 8.04 1.58 -12.09
CA LEU A 158 7.64 2.95 -11.75
C LEU A 158 8.77 3.71 -11.04
N LEU A 159 9.40 3.09 -10.04
CA LEU A 159 10.46 3.73 -9.25
C LEU A 159 11.76 3.93 -10.03
N ALA A 160 11.90 3.27 -11.19
CA ALA A 160 13.00 3.50 -12.13
C ALA A 160 12.73 4.64 -13.13
N GLN A 161 11.52 5.23 -13.14
CA GLN A 161 11.18 6.31 -14.07
C GLN A 161 11.76 7.66 -13.63
N ALA A 162 12.18 8.46 -14.60
CA ALA A 162 12.70 9.81 -14.36
C ALA A 162 11.61 10.87 -14.16
N ILE A 163 10.37 10.56 -14.53
CA ILE A 163 9.24 11.49 -14.42
C ILE A 163 8.02 10.78 -13.82
N PRO A 164 7.16 11.49 -13.08
CA PRO A 164 5.97 10.90 -12.51
C PRO A 164 4.97 10.49 -13.60
N PRO A 165 4.21 9.40 -13.40
CA PRO A 165 3.15 9.00 -14.32
C PRO A 165 2.02 10.06 -14.33
N PRO A 166 1.15 10.04 -15.35
CA PRO A 166 0.05 10.99 -15.47
C PRO A 166 -0.90 10.93 -14.26
N VAL A 167 -1.61 12.03 -14.04
CA VAL A 167 -2.69 12.11 -13.06
C VAL A 167 -3.75 11.06 -13.38
N THR A 168 -4.22 10.35 -12.36
CA THR A 168 -5.31 9.38 -12.53
C THR A 168 -6.59 10.08 -13.02
N PRO A 169 -7.35 9.45 -13.95
CA PRO A 169 -8.64 10.00 -14.37
C PRO A 169 -9.72 9.91 -13.29
N ASP A 170 -9.51 9.12 -12.24
CA ASP A 170 -10.46 8.95 -11.13
C ASP A 170 -10.40 10.15 -10.17
N LYS A 171 -11.22 11.17 -10.45
CA LYS A 171 -11.33 12.39 -9.63
C LYS A 171 -11.66 12.11 -8.17
N LYS A 172 -12.46 11.08 -7.88
CA LYS A 172 -12.86 10.73 -6.49
C LYS A 172 -11.68 10.23 -5.66
N ARG A 173 -10.71 9.55 -6.29
CA ARG A 173 -9.44 9.22 -5.63
C ARG A 173 -8.65 10.48 -5.36
N CYS A 174 -8.53 11.38 -6.34
CA CYS A 174 -7.82 12.64 -6.15
C CYS A 174 -8.39 13.45 -4.97
N GLU A 175 -9.72 13.59 -4.85
CA GLU A 175 -10.38 14.32 -3.74
C GLU A 175 -10.09 13.72 -2.35
N GLN A 176 -9.86 12.41 -2.26
CA GLN A 176 -9.56 11.70 -1.01
C GLN A 176 -8.06 11.47 -0.79
N CYS A 177 -7.22 11.96 -1.70
CA CYS A 177 -5.79 11.76 -1.66
C CYS A 177 -5.13 12.79 -0.75
N SER A 178 -4.32 12.33 0.21
CA SER A 178 -3.52 13.21 1.07
C SER A 178 -2.47 14.02 0.29
N LEU A 179 -2.15 13.62 -0.95
CA LEU A 179 -1.25 14.33 -1.85
C LEU A 179 -1.96 15.29 -2.81
N ASN A 180 -3.26 15.51 -2.68
CA ASN A 180 -3.99 16.35 -3.64
C ASN A 180 -3.38 17.74 -3.81
N SER A 181 -3.11 18.44 -2.71
CA SER A 181 -2.53 19.80 -2.71
C SER A 181 -1.08 19.88 -3.17
N LEU A 182 -0.33 18.78 -3.12
CA LEU A 182 1.02 18.72 -3.68
C LEU A 182 0.97 18.37 -5.18
N CYS A 183 0.10 17.43 -5.52
CA CYS A 183 -0.05 16.91 -6.88
C CYS A 183 -0.75 17.90 -7.80
N GLU A 184 -1.63 18.77 -7.28
CA GLU A 184 -2.41 19.78 -8.02
C GLU A 184 -3.00 19.22 -9.33
N PRO A 185 -3.83 18.16 -9.24
CA PRO A 185 -4.26 17.39 -10.41
C PRO A 185 -5.05 18.22 -11.42
N GLU A 186 -5.82 19.20 -10.95
CA GLU A 186 -6.62 20.08 -11.80
C GLU A 186 -5.73 21.02 -12.62
N LEU A 187 -4.69 21.59 -12.02
CA LEU A 187 -3.74 22.48 -12.70
C LEU A 187 -2.91 21.73 -13.74
N LEU A 188 -2.49 20.49 -13.43
CA LEU A 188 -1.77 19.63 -14.38
C LEU A 188 -2.63 19.24 -15.59
N GLN A 189 -3.91 18.92 -15.36
CA GLN A 189 -4.84 18.63 -16.46
C GLN A 189 -5.11 19.88 -17.30
N ALA A 190 -5.30 21.04 -16.66
CA ALA A 190 -5.50 22.30 -17.37
C ALA A 190 -4.30 22.67 -18.25
N ASN A 191 -3.07 22.52 -17.76
CA ASN A 191 -1.85 22.77 -18.55
C ASN A 191 -1.75 21.87 -19.78
N ALA A 192 -2.11 20.59 -19.67
CA ALA A 192 -2.14 19.69 -20.82
C ALA A 192 -3.19 20.14 -21.86
N SER A 193 -4.38 20.56 -21.41
CA SER A 193 -5.42 21.10 -22.28
C SER A 193 -5.03 22.43 -22.94
N ILE A 194 -4.40 23.34 -22.19
CA ILE A 194 -3.91 24.63 -22.72
C ILE A 194 -2.83 24.37 -23.77
N LYS A 195 -1.88 23.47 -23.51
CA LYS A 195 -0.84 23.12 -24.48
C LYS A 195 -1.44 22.56 -25.76
N HIS A 196 -2.38 21.62 -25.64
CA HIS A 196 -3.09 21.08 -26.80
C HIS A 196 -3.82 22.18 -27.59
N LEU A 197 -4.57 23.07 -26.92
CA LEU A 197 -5.25 24.18 -27.58
C LEU A 197 -4.27 25.17 -28.22
N ALA A 198 -3.11 25.41 -27.61
CA ALA A 198 -2.07 26.26 -28.16
C ALA A 198 -1.39 25.64 -29.39
N ASP A 199 -1.11 24.34 -29.36
CA ASP A 199 -0.51 23.58 -30.47
C ASP A 199 -1.44 23.55 -31.69
N HIS A 200 -2.77 23.59 -31.47
CA HIS A 200 -3.81 23.57 -32.50
C HIS A 200 -4.50 24.93 -32.71
N LEU A 201 -3.93 26.03 -32.20
CA LEU A 201 -4.57 27.35 -32.19
C LEU A 201 -4.85 27.90 -33.60
N PHE A 202 -4.07 27.47 -34.58
CA PHE A 202 -4.14 27.92 -35.97
C PHE A 202 -4.55 26.82 -36.95
N ASP A 203 -4.96 25.65 -36.44
CA ASP A 203 -5.49 24.59 -37.29
C ASP A 203 -6.87 25.00 -37.79
N THR A 204 -6.93 25.52 -39.01
CA THR A 204 -8.16 25.88 -39.71
C THR A 204 -8.66 24.70 -40.52
N ASP A 205 -9.17 23.67 -39.86
CA ASP A 205 -9.95 22.64 -40.54
C ASP A 205 -11.43 23.09 -40.61
N TYR A 206 -11.82 23.53 -41.80
CA TYR A 206 -13.21 23.74 -42.26
C TYR A 206 -13.62 22.58 -43.17
#